data_AF-A0A2V9TF43-F1
#
_entry.id   AF-A0A2V9TF43-F1
#
_cell.length_a   1.000
_cell.length_b   1.000
_cell.length_c   1.000
_cell.angle_alpha   90.00
_cell.angle_beta   90.00
_cell.angle_gamma   90.00
#
_symmetry.space_group_name_H-M   'P 1'
#
loop_
_entity.id
_entity.type
_entity.pdbx_description
1 polymer ?
#
loop_
_entity_poly.entity_id
_entity_poly.type
_entity_poly.pdbx_seq_one_letter_code
_entity_poly.pdbx_strand_id
1 'polypeptide(L)'
;MYAQTLPAEHQLVGIARVRLGRAILRQRRYSEAENESRAGYELLMKQTNPPANWLNKARTDLEEEYDALNKPEQAAKFRAELPGSSQKLANLASKK
;
A
#
# COMPACT_ATOMS: atom_id res chain seq x y z
N MET A 1 -6.83 13.57 13.91
CA MET A 1 -7.80 14.62 13.53
C MET A 1 -8.12 14.58 12.03
N TYR A 2 -8.85 13.55 11.56
CA TYR A 2 -9.48 13.51 10.22
C TYR A 2 -10.73 12.63 10.25
N ALA A 3 -10.72 11.56 11.05
CA ALA A 3 -11.88 10.71 11.34
C ALA A 3 -13.04 11.41 12.08
N GLN A 4 -12.84 12.65 12.55
CA GLN A 4 -13.85 13.42 13.29
C GLN A 4 -14.53 14.51 12.44
N THR A 5 -14.05 14.79 11.22
CA THR A 5 -14.52 15.93 10.41
C THR A 5 -14.83 15.56 8.96
N LEU A 6 -14.40 14.39 8.49
CA LEU A 6 -14.71 13.86 7.16
C LEU A 6 -15.42 12.50 7.32
N PRO A 7 -16.32 12.12 6.38
CA PRO A 7 -16.82 10.76 6.31
C PRO A 7 -15.64 9.79 6.34
N ALA A 8 -15.76 8.71 7.12
CA ALA A 8 -14.69 7.75 7.30
C ALA A 8 -14.13 7.25 5.97
N GLU A 9 -14.96 7.21 4.92
CA GLU A 9 -14.66 6.75 3.57
C GLU A 9 -14.08 7.82 2.63
N HIS A 10 -13.74 9.02 3.12
CA HIS A 10 -13.15 10.05 2.28
C HIS A 10 -11.72 9.67 1.86
N GLN A 11 -11.37 9.83 0.58
CA GLN A 11 -10.04 9.50 0.03
C GLN A 11 -8.87 10.05 0.86
N LEU A 12 -8.99 11.25 1.44
CA LEU A 12 -7.97 11.84 2.31
C LEU A 12 -7.71 11.03 3.59
N VAL A 13 -8.72 10.35 4.14
CA VAL A 13 -8.56 9.45 5.30
C VAL A 13 -7.68 8.27 4.89
N GLY A 14 -7.91 7.70 3.71
CA GLY A 14 -7.08 6.63 3.15
C GLY A 14 -5.63 7.07 2.95
N ILE A 15 -5.42 8.26 2.36
CA ILE A 15 -4.08 8.83 2.18
C ILE A 15 -3.38 9.06 3.53
N ALA A 16 -4.09 9.59 4.53
CA ALA A 16 -3.54 9.83 5.85
C ALA A 16 -3.10 8.53 6.52
N ARG A 17 -3.89 7.46 6.39
CA ARG A 17 -3.56 6.12 6.90
C ARG A 17 -2.33 5.52 6.22
N VAL A 18 -2.23 5.58 4.89
CA VAL A 18 -1.02 5.13 4.17
C VAL A 18 0.23 5.90 4.62
N ARG A 19 0.11 7.22 4.83
CA ARG A 19 1.22 8.04 5.33
C ARG A 19 1.62 7.67 6.76
N LEU A 20 0.63 7.37 7.61
CA LEU A 20 0.87 6.92 8.98
C LEU A 20 1.56 5.56 9.00
N GLY A 21 1.06 4.59 8.24
CA GLY A 21 1.69 3.26 8.07
C GLY A 21 3.16 3.37 7.68
N ARG A 22 3.46 4.19 6.65
CA ARG A 22 4.85 4.48 6.24
C ARG A 22 5.70 5.08 7.37
N ALA A 23 5.17 6.01 8.15
CA ALA A 23 5.90 6.61 9.25
C ALA A 23 6.22 5.59 10.36
N ILE A 24 5.30 4.65 10.60
CA ILE A 24 5.44 3.55 11.57
C ILE A 24 6.42 2.48 11.04
N LEU A 25 6.37 2.17 9.75
CA LEU A 25 7.31 1.27 9.07
C LEU A 25 8.76 1.75 9.28
N ARG A 26 9.01 3.05 9.14
CA ARG A 26 10.34 3.64 9.40
C ARG A 26 10.78 3.58 10.85
N GLN A 27 9.85 3.38 11.78
CA GLN A 27 10.14 3.09 13.19
C GLN A 27 10.33 1.58 13.46
N ARG A 28 10.34 0.73 12.43
CA ARG A 28 10.42 -0.73 12.50
C ARG A 28 9.27 -1.38 13.29
N ARG A 29 8.14 -0.68 13.42
CA ARG A 29 6.93 -1.17 14.11
C ARG A 29 6.02 -1.86 13.09
N TYR A 30 6.50 -2.95 12.51
CA TYR A 30 5.93 -3.54 11.30
C TYR A 30 4.46 -3.97 11.43
N SER A 31 4.05 -4.54 12.58
CA SER A 31 2.67 -4.99 12.77
C SER A 31 1.65 -3.85 12.81
N GLU A 32 2.05 -2.69 13.34
CA GLU A 32 1.17 -1.52 13.41
C GLU A 32 1.20 -0.76 12.08
N ALA A 33 2.36 -0.73 11.41
CA ALA A 33 2.49 -0.20 10.06
C ALA A 33 1.55 -0.94 9.09
N GLU A 34 1.56 -2.28 9.13
CA GLU A 34 0.71 -3.15 8.32
C GLU A 34 -0.77 -2.85 8.50
N ASN A 35 -1.24 -2.65 9.74
CA ASN A 35 -2.63 -2.30 9.99
C ASN A 35 -3.03 -0.96 9.37
N GLU A 36 -2.20 0.07 9.48
CA GLU A 36 -2.50 1.40 8.92
C GLU A 36 -2.36 1.45 7.40
N SER A 37 -1.30 0.84 6.85
CA SER A 37 -1.07 0.73 5.40
C SER A 37 -2.20 -0.06 4.72
N ARG A 38 -2.64 -1.18 5.31
CA ARG A 38 -3.75 -2.01 4.81
C ARG A 38 -5.08 -1.26 4.86
N ALA A 39 -5.41 -0.65 6.00
CA ALA A 39 -6.65 0.11 6.15
C ALA A 39 -6.71 1.30 5.17
N GLY A 40 -5.57 1.96 4.93
CA GLY A 40 -5.44 3.00 3.92
C GLY A 40 -5.65 2.48 2.50
N TYR A 41 -5.01 1.37 2.13
CA TYR A 41 -5.13 0.74 0.82
C TYR A 41 -6.58 0.34 0.48
N GLU A 42 -7.25 -0.37 1.40
CA GLU A 42 -8.63 -0.82 1.22
C GLU A 42 -9.60 0.36 1.02
N LEU A 43 -9.39 1.45 1.75
CA LEU A 43 -10.23 2.65 1.64
C LEU A 43 -10.04 3.37 0.30
N LEU A 44 -8.80 3.43 -0.16
CA LEU A 44 -8.47 4.01 -1.47
C LEU A 44 -8.99 3.17 -2.62
N MET A 45 -9.00 1.83 -2.51
CA MET A 45 -9.57 0.95 -3.53
C MET A 45 -11.09 1.10 -3.69
N LYS A 46 -11.81 1.49 -2.63
CA LYS A 46 -13.26 1.72 -2.66
C LYS A 46 -13.67 3.04 -3.34
N GLN A 47 -12.72 3.93 -3.62
CA GLN A 47 -13.03 5.22 -4.25
C GLN A 47 -13.40 5.03 -5.73
N THR A 48 -14.34 5.83 -6.23
CA THR A 48 -14.73 5.83 -7.65
C THR A 48 -13.55 6.15 -8.57
N ASN A 49 -12.63 7.01 -8.13
CA ASN A 49 -11.37 7.28 -8.84
C ASN A 49 -10.17 7.07 -7.89
N PRO A 50 -9.66 5.83 -7.79
CA PRO A 50 -8.60 5.52 -6.85
C PRO A 50 -7.31 6.28 -7.19
N PRO A 51 -6.66 6.94 -6.21
CA PRO A 51 -5.39 7.61 -6.46
C PRO A 51 -4.27 6.57 -6.66
N ALA A 52 -3.98 6.24 -7.91
CA ALA A 52 -2.99 5.22 -8.28
C ALA A 52 -1.62 5.43 -7.62
N ASN A 53 -1.14 6.68 -7.50
CA ASN A 53 0.11 7.00 -6.84
C ASN A 53 0.14 6.59 -5.36
N TRP A 54 -0.99 6.75 -4.66
CA TRP A 54 -1.09 6.37 -3.24
C TRP A 54 -1.31 4.87 -3.07
N LEU A 55 -2.07 4.23 -3.95
CA LEU A 55 -2.19 2.77 -3.98
C LEU A 55 -0.83 2.09 -4.20
N ASN A 56 -0.03 2.57 -5.16
CA ASN A 56 1.29 2.01 -5.42
C ASN A 56 2.23 2.18 -4.22
N LYS A 57 2.18 3.34 -3.54
CA LYS A 57 2.94 3.57 -2.31
C LYS A 57 2.53 2.62 -1.20
N ALA A 58 1.23 2.43 -0.99
CA ALA A 58 0.70 1.51 0.02
C ALA A 58 1.12 0.06 -0.28
N ARG A 59 1.10 -0.36 -1.55
CA ARG A 59 1.55 -1.71 -1.95
C ARG A 59 3.03 -1.94 -1.65
N THR A 60 3.90 -0.99 -2.00
CA THR A 60 5.33 -1.08 -1.69
C THR A 60 5.59 -1.11 -0.19
N ASP A 61 4.88 -0.29 0.58
CA ASP A 61 5.01 -0.29 2.04
C ASP A 61 4.50 -1.62 2.63
N LEU A 62 3.37 -2.15 2.16
CA LEU A 62 2.83 -3.45 2.57
C LEU A 62 3.76 -4.61 2.23
N GLU A 63 4.42 -4.59 1.06
CA GLU A 63 5.43 -5.59 0.70
C GLU A 63 6.58 -5.62 1.72
N GLU A 64 7.13 -4.45 2.06
CA GLU A 64 8.21 -4.32 3.06
C GLU A 64 7.75 -4.73 4.46
N GLU A 65 6.54 -4.33 4.86
CA GLU A 65 5.92 -4.70 6.13
C GLU A 65 5.72 -6.22 6.23
N TYR A 66 5.20 -6.86 5.19
CA TYR A 66 4.97 -8.31 5.17
C TYR A 66 6.28 -9.10 5.12
N ASP A 67 7.29 -8.65 4.37
CA ASP A 67 8.61 -9.26 4.38
C ASP A 67 9.24 -9.20 5.79
N ALA A 68 9.16 -8.05 6.46
CA ALA A 68 9.66 -7.88 7.82
C ALA A 68 8.87 -8.68 8.87
N LEU A 69 7.58 -8.96 8.62
CA LEU A 69 6.72 -9.79 9.46
C LEU A 69 6.85 -11.29 9.18
N ASN A 70 7.76 -11.73 8.30
CA ASN A 70 7.88 -13.12 7.84
C ASN A 70 6.56 -13.66 7.24
N LYS A 71 5.86 -12.83 6.47
CA LYS A 71 4.61 -13.13 5.76
C LYS A 71 4.79 -13.06 4.23
N PRO A 72 5.67 -13.91 3.65
CA PRO A 72 6.08 -13.79 2.24
C PRO A 72 4.94 -14.06 1.25
N GLU A 73 3.93 -14.86 1.64
CA GLU A 73 2.76 -15.11 0.78
C GLU A 73 1.94 -13.84 0.56
N GLN A 74 1.79 -13.02 1.60
CA GLN A 74 1.08 -11.76 1.54
C GLN A 74 1.90 -10.72 0.74
N ALA A 75 3.21 -10.65 0.98
CA ALA A 75 4.11 -9.81 0.18
C ALA A 75 4.04 -10.17 -1.32
N ALA A 76 4.00 -11.47 -1.66
CA ALA A 76 3.90 -11.93 -3.04
C ALA A 76 2.60 -11.51 -3.73
N LYS A 77 1.47 -11.48 -3.00
CA LYS A 77 0.19 -10.97 -3.54
C LYS A 77 0.30 -9.51 -3.94
N PHE A 78 0.88 -8.66 -3.08
CA PHE A 78 1.04 -7.24 -3.38
C PHE A 78 2.10 -6.97 -4.47
N ARG A 79 3.11 -7.83 -4.61
CA ARG A 79 4.05 -7.80 -5.75
C ARG A 79 3.40 -8.16 -7.08
N ALA A 80 2.49 -9.15 -7.07
CA ALA A 80 1.77 -9.61 -8.25
C ALA A 80 0.70 -8.59 -8.71
N GLU A 81 0.09 -7.87 -7.79
CA GLU A 81 -0.93 -6.84 -8.07
C GLU A 81 -0.38 -5.48 -8.55
N LEU A 82 0.93 -5.32 -8.70
CA LEU A 82 1.50 -4.09 -9.25
C LEU A 82 1.23 -4.00 -10.77
N PRO A 83 0.52 -2.97 -11.27
CA PRO A 83 0.41 -2.72 -12.71
C PRO A 83 1.75 -2.34 -13.37
N GLY A 84 2.84 -2.21 -12.59
CA GLY A 84 4.22 -2.03 -13.07
C GLY A 84 5.06 -3.32 -13.14
N SER A 85 4.62 -4.43 -12.53
CA SER A 85 5.32 -5.72 -12.65
C SER A 85 5.18 -6.30 -14.06
N SER A 86 4.09 -5.97 -14.76
CA SER A 86 3.95 -6.26 -16.20
C SER A 86 4.94 -5.44 -17.05
N GLN A 87 5.28 -4.21 -16.66
CA GLN A 87 6.21 -3.37 -17.44
C GLN A 87 7.68 -3.72 -17.17
N LYS A 88 8.05 -4.08 -15.93
CA LYS A 88 9.42 -4.47 -15.58
C LYS A 88 9.79 -5.86 -16.11
N LEU A 89 8.84 -6.79 -16.19
CA LEU A 89 9.04 -8.10 -16.83
C LEU A 89 8.95 -8.03 -18.37
N ALA A 90 8.11 -7.17 -18.95
CA ALA A 90 8.08 -6.95 -20.41
C ALA A 90 9.37 -6.31 -20.95
N ASN A 91 10.00 -5.42 -20.18
CA ASN A 91 11.28 -4.80 -20.56
C ASN A 91 12.49 -5.75 -20.43
N LEU A 92 12.38 -6.85 -19.65
CA LEU A 92 13.40 -7.90 -19.63
C LEU A 92 13.22 -8.94 -20.75
N ALA A 93 12.02 -9.08 -21.30
CA ALA A 93 11.73 -9.99 -22.40
C ALA A 93 12.05 -9.42 -23.80
N SER A 94 12.19 -8.09 -23.93
CA SER A 94 12.48 -7.43 -25.22
C SER A 94 13.98 -7.27 -25.55
N LYS A 95 14.88 -7.95 -24.82
CA LYS A 95 16.33 -7.88 -25.06
C LYS A 95 16.96 -9.22 -25.47
N LYS A 96 16.25 -10.02 -26.25
CA LYS A 96 16.82 -11.15 -27.00
C LYS A 96 16.69 -10.91 -28.48
#